data_AF-A0A970FUX2-F1
#
_entry.id   AF-A0A970FUX2-F1
#
_cell.length_a   1.000
_cell.length_b   1.000
_cell.length_c   1.000
_cell.angle_alpha   90.00
_cell.angle_beta   90.00
_cell.angle_gamma   90.00
#
_symmetry.space_group_name_H-M   'P 1'
#
loop_
_entity.id
_entity.type
_entity.pdbx_description
1 polymer ?
#
loop_
_entity_poly.entity_id
_entity_poly.type
_entity_poly.pdbx_seq_one_letter_code
_entity_poly.pdbx_strand_id
1 'polypeptide(L)'
;TWGSLRNIMIPDTENPELIDRIIDMTQNSNQRGNLGFTFDETPVVNEIAACRSVYDEYHKVLYNSLIEDVDTAVADYVAKLAANGVDKIVEGAQNQLTAWRTEVGRPTK
;
A
#
# COMPACT_ATOMS: atom_id res chain seq x y z
N THR A 1 27.00 -12.17 11.32
CA THR A 1 26.08 -12.06 10.17
C THR A 1 24.69 -12.36 10.65
N TRP A 2 23.74 -11.45 10.47
CA TRP A 2 22.35 -11.67 10.84
C TRP A 2 21.85 -12.95 10.15
N GLY A 3 21.28 -13.88 10.93
CA GLY A 3 20.94 -15.23 10.49
C GLY A 3 19.92 -15.20 9.37
N SER A 4 20.27 -15.80 8.23
CA SER A 4 19.29 -16.15 7.21
C SER A 4 18.52 -17.36 7.71
N LEU A 5 17.18 -17.35 7.60
CA LEU A 5 16.33 -18.52 7.85
C LEU A 5 16.74 -19.74 7.02
N ARG A 6 17.53 -19.56 5.95
CA ARG A 6 18.07 -20.64 5.11
C ARG A 6 19.26 -21.39 5.76
N ASN A 7 19.91 -20.81 6.76
CA ASN A 7 21.13 -21.34 7.37
C ASN A 7 20.96 -21.65 8.87
N ILE A 8 19.72 -21.85 9.33
CA ILE A 8 19.44 -22.24 10.72
C ILE A 8 19.43 -23.76 10.86
N MET A 9 19.88 -24.26 12.01
CA MET A 9 19.60 -25.64 12.40
C MET A 9 18.11 -25.76 12.71
N ILE A 10 17.42 -26.67 12.02
CA ILE A 10 16.00 -26.93 12.24
C ILE A 10 15.87 -27.99 13.35
N PRO A 11 15.08 -27.74 14.41
CA PRO A 11 14.75 -28.77 15.38
C PRO A 11 14.00 -29.94 14.74
N ASP A 12 14.27 -31.17 15.17
CA ASP A 12 13.64 -32.38 14.61
C ASP A 12 12.10 -32.41 14.75
N THR A 13 11.52 -31.52 15.55
CA THR A 13 10.07 -31.35 15.71
C THR A 13 9.41 -30.55 14.59
N GLU A 14 10.20 -29.87 13.77
CA GLU A 14 9.72 -29.02 12.68
C GLU A 14 9.55 -29.79 11.38
N ASN A 15 8.80 -29.20 10.44
CA ASN A 15 8.63 -29.80 9.13
C ASN A 15 9.99 -29.87 8.39
N PRO A 16 10.44 -31.06 7.94
CA PRO A 16 11.72 -31.22 7.25
C PRO A 16 11.83 -30.42 5.94
N GLU A 17 10.69 -30.06 5.32
CA GLU A 17 10.61 -29.28 4.09
C GLU A 17 10.54 -27.77 4.34
N LEU A 18 10.64 -27.30 5.60
CA LEU A 18 10.48 -25.88 5.94
C LEU A 18 11.45 -24.97 5.16
N ILE A 19 12.73 -25.38 5.02
CA ILE A 19 13.71 -24.61 4.24
C ILE A 19 13.34 -24.55 2.77
N ASP A 20 12.97 -25.68 2.18
CA ASP A 20 12.59 -25.76 0.77
C ASP A 20 11.36 -24.90 0.48
N ARG A 21 10.37 -24.89 1.39
CA ARG A 21 9.21 -24.00 1.31
C ARG A 21 9.58 -22.53 1.41
N ILE A 22 10.53 -22.15 2.28
CA ILE A 22 11.01 -20.76 2.39
C ILE A 22 11.76 -20.33 1.12
N ILE A 23 12.57 -21.23 0.55
CA ILE A 23 13.26 -21.00 -0.72
C ILE A 23 12.25 -20.79 -1.84
N ASP A 24 11.27 -21.71 -1.96
CA ASP A 24 10.19 -21.64 -2.94
C ASP A 24 9.38 -20.35 -2.81
N MET A 25 8.96 -19.98 -1.59
CA MET A 25 8.25 -18.72 -1.33
C MET A 25 9.05 -17.49 -1.75
N THR A 26 10.38 -17.52 -1.63
CA THR A 26 11.21 -16.40 -2.07
C THR A 26 11.32 -16.35 -3.58
N GLN A 27 11.60 -17.50 -4.22
CA GLN A 27 11.79 -17.60 -5.67
C GLN A 27 10.49 -17.30 -6.44
N ASN A 28 9.36 -17.76 -5.91
CA ASN A 28 8.03 -17.54 -6.47
C ASN A 28 7.31 -16.32 -5.87
N SER A 29 8.01 -15.51 -5.08
CA SER A 29 7.43 -14.28 -4.52
C SER A 29 6.96 -13.36 -5.66
N ASN A 30 5.77 -12.79 -5.48
CA ASN A 30 5.22 -11.90 -6.49
C ASN A 30 6.02 -10.58 -6.54
N GLN A 31 6.92 -10.47 -7.51
CA GLN A 31 7.68 -9.25 -7.80
C GLN A 31 6.85 -8.18 -8.55
N ARG A 32 5.59 -8.48 -8.90
CA ARG A 32 4.70 -7.62 -9.67
C ARG A 32 3.97 -6.66 -8.73
N GLY A 33 4.69 -5.64 -8.27
CA GLY A 33 4.14 -4.52 -7.51
C GLY A 33 4.81 -3.21 -7.88
N ASN A 34 4.53 -2.18 -7.08
CA ASN A 34 5.17 -0.87 -7.13
C ASN A 34 6.32 -0.76 -6.12
N LEU A 35 6.95 -1.89 -5.76
CA LEU A 35 8.07 -1.89 -4.81
C LEU A 35 9.22 -1.04 -5.38
N GLY A 36 9.67 -0.05 -4.61
CA GLY A 36 10.69 0.92 -5.01
C GLY A 36 10.13 2.24 -5.56
N PHE A 37 8.81 2.35 -5.79
CA PHE A 37 8.18 3.63 -6.07
C PHE A 37 8.02 4.45 -4.79
N THR A 38 8.23 5.76 -4.87
CA THR A 38 7.94 6.73 -3.80
C THR A 38 7.24 7.91 -4.44
N PHE A 39 6.11 8.33 -3.85
CA PHE A 39 5.34 9.48 -4.32
C PHE A 39 6.00 10.78 -3.87
N ASP A 40 6.18 11.72 -4.80
CA ASP A 40 6.55 13.10 -4.49
C ASP A 40 5.29 13.92 -4.19
N GLU A 41 5.15 14.27 -2.92
CA GLU A 41 4.01 15.04 -2.40
C GLU A 41 4.12 16.54 -2.65
N THR A 42 5.30 17.04 -3.06
CA THR A 42 5.57 18.48 -3.24
C THR A 42 4.51 19.21 -4.08
N PRO A 43 3.99 18.65 -5.19
CA PRO A 43 2.99 19.31 -6.02
C PRO A 43 1.58 19.40 -5.41
N VAL A 44 1.30 18.63 -4.35
CA VAL A 44 -0.05 18.45 -3.78
C VAL A 44 -0.10 18.61 -2.25
N VAL A 45 0.91 19.24 -1.66
CA VAL A 45 1.03 19.38 -0.20
C VAL A 45 -0.18 20.11 0.42
N ASN A 46 -0.78 21.05 -0.32
CA ASN A 46 -1.95 21.81 0.13
C ASN A 46 -3.21 20.94 0.13
N GLU A 47 -3.41 20.13 -0.89
CA GLU A 47 -4.52 19.19 -1.01
C GLU A 47 -4.42 18.09 0.06
N ILE A 48 -3.20 17.58 0.32
CA ILE A 48 -2.95 16.64 1.42
C ILE A 48 -3.35 17.25 2.76
N ALA A 49 -2.96 18.51 3.01
CA ALA A 49 -3.33 19.22 4.23
C ALA A 49 -4.86 19.43 4.34
N ALA A 50 -5.53 19.78 3.24
CA ALA A 50 -6.98 19.96 3.20
C ALA A 50 -7.75 18.64 3.46
N CYS A 51 -7.28 17.53 2.90
CA CYS A 51 -7.91 16.22 3.10
C CYS A 51 -7.65 15.61 4.49
N ARG A 52 -6.66 16.13 5.24
CA ARG A 52 -6.21 15.51 6.50
C ARG A 52 -7.30 15.43 7.57
N SER A 53 -8.08 16.50 7.74
CA SER A 53 -9.16 16.54 8.74
C SER A 53 -10.25 15.52 8.44
N VAL A 54 -10.64 15.40 7.17
CA VAL A 54 -11.61 14.41 6.69
C VAL A 54 -11.06 13.00 6.88
N TYR A 55 -9.78 12.76 6.55
CA TYR A 55 -9.14 11.47 6.80
C TYR A 55 -9.18 11.09 8.29
N ASP A 56 -8.80 12.02 9.19
CA ASP A 56 -8.76 11.75 10.63
C ASP A 56 -10.16 11.49 11.22
N GLU A 57 -11.21 12.10 10.65
CA GLU A 57 -12.62 11.90 11.04
C GLU A 57 -13.12 10.46 10.73
N TYR A 58 -12.83 9.94 9.54
CA TYR A 58 -13.43 8.67 9.06
C TYR A 58 -12.52 7.47 9.14
N HIS A 59 -11.20 7.63 8.94
CA HIS A 59 -10.28 6.52 8.76
C HIS A 59 -10.36 5.52 9.91
N LYS A 60 -10.24 5.99 11.15
CA LYS A 60 -10.16 5.10 12.32
C LYS A 60 -11.44 4.31 12.55
N VAL A 61 -12.60 4.92 12.36
CA VAL A 61 -13.90 4.29 12.63
C VAL A 61 -14.27 3.29 11.54
N LEU A 62 -13.98 3.61 10.27
CA LEU A 62 -14.16 2.68 9.15
C LEU A 62 -13.17 1.51 9.22
N TYR A 63 -11.89 1.79 9.49
CA TYR A 63 -10.84 0.78 9.55
C TYR A 63 -11.07 -0.25 10.66
N ASN A 64 -11.59 0.18 11.82
CA ASN A 64 -11.87 -0.70 12.94
C ASN A 64 -13.31 -1.27 12.95
N SER A 65 -14.07 -1.07 11.86
CA SER A 65 -15.46 -1.52 11.75
C SER A 65 -16.36 -1.04 12.90
N LEU A 66 -16.20 0.22 13.32
CA LEU A 66 -16.93 0.84 14.43
C LEU A 66 -18.19 1.60 13.97
N ILE A 67 -18.66 1.35 12.76
CA ILE A 67 -19.84 2.00 12.15
C ILE A 67 -20.83 0.92 11.74
N GLU A 68 -22.11 1.13 12.03
CA GLU A 68 -23.21 0.24 11.66
C GLU A 68 -23.59 0.38 10.18
N ASP A 69 -23.78 1.62 9.69
CA ASP A 69 -24.05 1.91 8.28
C ASP A 69 -22.78 2.33 7.53
N VAL A 70 -22.04 1.32 7.05
CA VAL A 70 -20.76 1.52 6.36
C VAL A 70 -20.94 2.22 5.01
N ASP A 71 -21.99 1.88 4.26
CA ASP A 71 -22.18 2.41 2.89
C ASP A 71 -22.43 3.91 2.92
N THR A 72 -23.28 4.38 3.83
CA THR A 72 -23.52 5.83 4.01
C THR A 72 -22.25 6.55 4.47
N ALA A 73 -21.51 5.98 5.42
CA ALA A 73 -20.29 6.59 5.93
C ALA A 73 -19.18 6.66 4.86
N VAL A 74 -19.04 5.63 4.02
CA VAL A 74 -18.10 5.63 2.89
C VAL A 74 -18.51 6.66 1.84
N ALA A 75 -19.79 6.76 1.50
CA ALA A 75 -20.28 7.74 0.54
C ALA A 75 -19.99 9.19 0.99
N ASP A 76 -20.27 9.49 2.26
CA ASP A 76 -20.00 10.81 2.85
C ASP A 76 -18.49 11.10 2.93
N TYR A 77 -17.68 10.10 3.33
CA TYR A 77 -16.22 10.23 3.35
C TYR A 77 -15.64 10.57 1.98
N VAL A 78 -16.06 9.84 0.93
CA VAL A 78 -15.62 10.09 -0.45
C VAL A 78 -16.05 11.47 -0.92
N ALA A 79 -17.30 11.89 -0.64
CA ALA A 79 -17.80 13.20 -1.03
C ALA A 79 -17.00 14.34 -0.36
N LYS A 80 -16.70 14.21 0.95
CA LYS A 80 -15.89 15.18 1.69
C LYS A 80 -14.44 15.23 1.19
N LEU A 81 -13.83 14.08 0.87
CA LEU A 81 -12.48 14.05 0.29
C LEU A 81 -12.44 14.69 -1.10
N ALA A 82 -13.42 14.41 -1.96
CA ALA A 82 -13.55 15.04 -3.29
C ALA A 82 -13.67 16.57 -3.18
N ALA A 83 -14.49 17.07 -2.24
CA ALA A 83 -14.63 18.50 -1.98
C ALA A 83 -13.33 19.17 -1.49
N ASN A 84 -12.38 18.40 -0.94
CA ASN A 84 -11.07 18.88 -0.46
C ASN A 84 -9.92 18.58 -1.44
N GLY A 85 -10.22 18.14 -2.66
CA GLY A 85 -9.23 18.00 -3.74
C GLY A 85 -8.47 16.68 -3.77
N VAL A 86 -9.00 15.60 -3.17
CA VAL A 86 -8.36 14.27 -3.22
C VAL A 86 -8.09 13.80 -4.65
N ASP A 87 -8.96 14.18 -5.61
CA ASP A 87 -8.82 13.78 -7.02
C ASP A 87 -7.49 14.24 -7.62
N LYS A 88 -7.01 15.43 -7.22
CA LYS A 88 -5.71 15.96 -7.67
C LYS A 88 -4.54 15.16 -7.11
N ILE A 89 -4.66 14.67 -5.87
CA ILE A 89 -3.66 13.79 -5.26
C ILE A 89 -3.62 12.46 -6.02
N VAL A 90 -4.79 11.88 -6.31
CA VAL A 90 -4.92 10.60 -7.04
C VAL A 90 -4.35 10.72 -8.46
N GLU A 91 -4.70 11.78 -9.18
CA GLU A 91 -4.16 12.04 -10.52
C GLU A 91 -2.63 12.23 -10.50
N GLY A 92 -2.12 13.02 -9.54
CA GLY A 92 -0.69 13.22 -9.35
C GLY A 92 0.05 11.90 -9.07
N ALA A 93 -0.49 11.07 -8.17
CA ALA A 93 0.09 9.76 -7.85
C ALA A 93 0.07 8.81 -9.05
N GLN A 94 -1.03 8.78 -9.82
CA GLN A 94 -1.14 7.94 -11.01
C GLN A 94 -0.14 8.37 -12.11
N ASN A 95 0.03 9.68 -12.32
CA ASN A 95 0.98 10.21 -13.29
C ASN A 95 2.43 9.86 -12.90
N GLN A 96 2.80 10.08 -11.64
CA GLN A 96 4.14 9.74 -11.15
C GLN A 96 4.41 8.24 -11.19
N LEU A 97 3.41 7.43 -10.81
CA LEU A 97 3.54 5.98 -10.88
C LEU A 97 3.70 5.50 -12.32
N THR A 98 2.94 6.07 -13.26
CA THR A 98 3.02 5.74 -14.69
C THR A 98 4.39 6.09 -15.26
N ALA A 99 4.92 7.27 -14.93
CA ALA A 99 6.26 7.70 -15.34
C ALA A 99 7.34 6.76 -14.78
N TRP A 100 7.30 6.48 -13.48
CA TRP A 100 8.25 5.55 -12.84
C TRP A 100 8.19 4.16 -13.45
N ARG A 101 6.99 3.60 -13.66
CA ARG A 101 6.83 2.27 -14.28
C ARG A 101 7.43 2.22 -15.68
N THR A 102 7.27 3.29 -16.46
CA THR A 102 7.90 3.41 -17.78
C THR A 102 9.43 3.42 -17.67
N GLU A 103 9.99 4.21 -16.76
CA GLU A 103 11.43 4.30 -16.50
C GLU A 103 12.04 2.94 -16.13
N VAL A 104 11.38 2.19 -15.25
CA VAL A 104 11.87 0.88 -14.79
C VAL A 104 11.44 -0.31 -15.67
N GLY A 105 10.88 -0.05 -16.85
CA GLY A 105 10.47 -1.08 -17.81
C GLY A 105 9.31 -1.97 -17.34
N ARG A 106 8.46 -1.47 -16.44
CA ARG A 106 7.25 -2.15 -15.93
C ARG A 106 6.02 -1.75 -16.77
N PRO A 107 5.03 -2.65 -16.95
CA PRO A 107 3.81 -2.33 -17.70
C PRO A 107 3.03 -1.19 -17.04
N THR A 108 2.63 -0.15 -17.77
CA THR A 108 1.71 0.88 -17.27
C THR A 108 0.28 0.35 -17.32
N LYS A 109 -0.54 0.66 -16.31
CA LYS A 109 -1.98 0.35 -16.27
C LYS A 109 -2.76 1.65 -16.36
#